data_AF-W1Y1F9-F1
#
_entry.id   AF-W1Y1F9-F1
#
_cell.length_a   1.000
_cell.length_b   1.000
_cell.length_c   1.000
_cell.angle_alpha   90.00
_cell.angle_beta   90.00
_cell.angle_gamma   90.00
#
_symmetry.space_group_name_H-M   'P 1'
#
loop_
_entity.id
_entity.type
_entity.pdbx_description
1 polymer ?
#
loop_
_entity_poly.entity_id
_entity_poly.type
_entity_poly.pdbx_seq_one_letter_code
_entity_poly.pdbx_strand_id
1 'polypeptide(L)' 'SNRMTHPSYKVLKTYLADVEGRVDDKVIRRLTKGITLEDGPVKPDAVRLVQANDEHSLVEVSLHEGRNRIVRRMM' A
#
# COMPACT_ATOMS: atom_id res chain seq x y z
N SER A 1 -21.99 16.65 -14.62
CA SER A 1 -21.05 17.73 -14.25
C SER A 1 -20.45 17.39 -12.90
N ASN A 2 -19.23 16.84 -12.83
CA ASN A 2 -18.47 16.64 -11.58
C ASN A 2 -16.97 16.46 -11.89
N ARG A 3 -16.43 17.38 -12.68
CA ARG A 3 -14.98 17.62 -12.84
C ARG A 3 -14.71 18.88 -12.03
N MET A 4 -13.95 18.80 -10.92
CA MET A 4 -13.09 19.88 -10.36
C MET A 4 -12.83 19.88 -8.83
N THR A 5 -13.05 18.79 -8.10
CA THR A 5 -12.53 18.74 -6.71
C THR A 5 -12.07 17.34 -6.34
N HIS A 6 -10.78 17.06 -6.51
CA HIS A 6 -10.08 16.39 -5.41
C HIS A 6 -8.57 16.67 -5.44
N PRO A 7 -8.03 17.49 -4.50
CA PRO A 7 -6.60 17.77 -4.36
C PRO A 7 -5.80 16.60 -3.77
N SER A 8 -6.34 15.38 -3.77
CA SER A 8 -5.74 14.22 -3.09
C SER A 8 -4.58 13.56 -3.85
N TYR A 9 -4.29 13.95 -5.09
CA TYR A 9 -3.38 13.23 -5.99
C TYR A 9 -1.90 13.61 -5.92
N LYS A 10 -1.46 14.42 -4.95
CA LYS A 10 -0.06 14.86 -4.88
C LYS A 10 0.60 14.79 -3.51
N VAL A 11 -0.14 14.47 -2.45
CA VAL A 11 0.47 14.35 -1.12
C VAL A 11 0.87 12.90 -0.93
N LEU A 12 2.17 12.64 -0.84
CA LEU A 12 2.70 11.35 -0.44
C LEU A 12 2.19 11.03 0.97
N LYS A 13 1.52 9.89 1.11
CA LYS A 13 1.08 9.37 2.40
C LYS A 13 1.85 8.10 2.70
N THR A 14 2.44 8.04 3.89
CA THR A 14 3.12 6.86 4.40
C THR A 14 2.25 6.21 5.46
N TYR A 15 2.00 4.92 5.29
CA TYR A 15 1.19 4.10 6.17
C TYR A 15 2.05 3.00 6.78
N LEU A 16 1.70 2.61 8.00
CA LEU A 16 2.27 1.45 8.67
C LEU A 16 1.17 0.40 8.83
N ALA A 17 1.36 -0.76 8.21
CA ALA A 17 0.42 -1.87 8.23
C ALA A 17 0.98 -3.01 9.09
N ASP A 18 0.22 -3.40 10.10
CA ASP A 18 0.41 -4.66 10.80
C ASP A 18 -0.26 -5.77 10.00
N VAL A 19 0.51 -6.79 9.63
CA VAL A 19 0.10 -7.92 8.82
C VAL A 19 0.36 -9.19 9.61
N GLU A 20 -0.66 -10.03 9.74
CA GLU A 20 -0.52 -11.34 10.36
C GLU A 20 0.42 -12.24 9.55
N GLY A 21 1.32 -12.92 10.26
CA GLY A 21 2.36 -13.77 9.73
C GLY A 21 3.60 -13.03 9.23
N ARG A 22 4.49 -13.79 8.59
CA ARG A 22 5.77 -13.30 8.09
C ARG A 22 5.66 -12.84 6.63
N VAL A 23 5.81 -11.54 6.40
CA VAL A 23 5.93 -10.96 5.06
C VAL A 23 7.37 -11.15 4.58
N ASP A 24 7.52 -11.81 3.44
CA ASP A 24 8.83 -12.06 2.83
C ASP A 24 9.17 -11.02 1.74
N ASP A 25 10.44 -11.00 1.33
CA ASP A 25 10.92 -10.11 0.28
C ASP A 25 10.22 -10.32 -1.07
N LYS A 26 9.67 -11.51 -1.35
CA LYS A 26 8.95 -11.77 -2.60
C LYS A 26 7.62 -11.01 -2.61
N VAL A 27 6.91 -11.00 -1.48
CA VAL A 27 5.68 -10.23 -1.29
C VAL A 27 5.98 -8.74 -1.45
N ILE A 28 7.02 -8.22 -0.79
CA ILE A 28 7.43 -6.81 -0.91
C ILE A 28 7.71 -6.46 -2.39
N ARG A 29 8.53 -7.26 -3.08
CA ARG A 29 8.83 -7.05 -4.51
C ARG A 29 7.58 -7.11 -5.39
N ARG A 30 6.60 -7.96 -5.08
CA ARG A 30 5.33 -8.02 -5.80
C ARG A 30 4.52 -6.74 -5.60
N LEU A 31 4.41 -6.25 -4.37
CA LEU A 31 3.69 -5.02 -4.05
C LEU A 31 4.31 -3.79 -4.73
N THR A 32 5.65 -3.70 -4.77
CA THR A 32 6.36 -2.60 -5.46
C THR A 32 6.12 -2.58 -6.97
N LYS A 33 5.83 -3.73 -7.59
CA LYS A 33 5.46 -3.80 -9.01
C LYS A 33 4.06 -3.28 -9.29
N GLY A 34 3.25 -3.07 -8.25
CA GLY A 34 1.85 -2.73 -8.33
C GLY A 34 0.97 -3.99 -8.42
N ILE A 35 -0.30 -3.80 -8.06
CA ILE A 35 -1.32 -4.84 -8.08
C ILE A 35 -2.61 -4.26 -8.67
N THR A 36 -3.51 -5.13 -9.12
CA THR A 36 -4.84 -4.72 -9.55
C THR A 36 -5.84 -5.02 -8.45
N LEU A 37 -6.53 -3.98 -7.97
CA LEU A 37 -7.68 -4.10 -7.09
C LEU A 37 -8.98 -4.07 -7.90
N GLU A 38 -10.12 -4.31 -7.25
CA GLU A 38 -11.45 -4.24 -7.88
C GLU A 38 -11.76 -2.88 -8.52
N ASP A 39 -11.22 -1.80 -7.95
CA ASP A 39 -11.37 -0.43 -8.45
C ASP A 39 -10.25 0.00 -9.41
N GLY A 40 -9.39 -0.93 -9.82
CA GLY A 40 -8.34 -0.73 -10.81
C GLY A 40 -6.92 -0.91 -10.27
N PRO A 41 -5.89 -0.63 -11.10
CA PRO A 41 -4.49 -0.79 -10.72
C PRO A 41 -4.09 0.22 -9.64
N VAL A 42 -3.24 -0.23 -8.72
CA VAL A 42 -2.54 0.58 -7.71
C VAL A 42 -1.06 0.25 -7.77
N LYS A 43 -0.22 1.27 -7.67
CA LYS A 43 1.23 1.11 -7.56
C LYS A 43 1.76 1.98 -6.43
N PRO A 44 2.24 1.39 -5.32
CA PRO A 44 2.94 2.13 -4.28
C PRO A 44 4.21 2.78 -4.81
N ASP A 45 4.53 3.92 -4.24
CA ASP A 45 5.81 4.61 -4.46
C ASP A 45 6.94 3.88 -3.75
N ALA A 46 6.66 3.38 -2.55
CA ALA A 46 7.60 2.59 -1.76
C ALA A 46 6.86 1.55 -0.92
N VAL A 47 7.48 0.39 -0.74
CA VAL A 47 7.05 -0.66 0.18
C VAL A 47 8.30 -1.13 0.92
N ARG A 48 8.28 -1.10 2.25
CA ARG A 48 9.43 -1.48 3.08
C ARG A 48 8.97 -2.37 4.22
N LEU A 49 9.66 -3.50 4.41
CA LEU A 49 9.51 -4.31 5.60
C LEU A 49 10.23 -3.61 6.76
N VAL A 50 9.50 -3.23 7.80
CA VAL A 50 10.03 -2.54 8.98
C VAL A 50 10.48 -3.55 10.03
N GLN A 51 9.63 -4.53 10.28
CA GLN A 51 9.87 -5.62 11.22
C GLN A 51 9.13 -6.85 10.71
N ALA A 52 9.70 -8.04 10.95
CA ALA A 52 9.00 -9.29 10.74
C ALA A 52 9.42 -10.28 11.81
N ASN A 53 8.44 -10.91 12.43
CA ASN A 53 8.59 -12.14 13.19
C ASN A 53 7.64 -13.20 12.60
N ASP A 54 7.51 -14.35 13.26
CA ASP A 54 6.73 -15.45 12.71
C ASP A 54 5.21 -15.24 12.88
N GLU A 55 4.78 -14.37 13.80
CA GLU A 55 3.38 -14.07 14.09
C GLU A 55 2.87 -12.82 13.36
N HIS A 56 3.72 -11.80 13.19
CA HIS A 56 3.37 -10.48 12.68
C HIS A 56 4.51 -9.82 11.91
N SER A 57 4.12 -9.03 10.91
CA SER A 57 5.00 -8.19 10.12
C SER A 57 4.50 -6.76 10.05
N LEU A 58 5.42 -5.83 10.20
CA LEU A 58 5.16 -4.41 10.09
C LEU A 58 5.68 -3.92 8.75
N VAL A 59 4.77 -3.45 7.89
CA VAL A 59 5.09 -3.03 6.52
C VAL A 59 4.73 -1.55 6.35
N GLU A 60 5.71 -0.78 5.89
CA GLU A 60 5.55 0.61 5.54
C GLU A 60 5.21 0.73 4.06
N VAL A 61 4.12 1.44 3.73
CA VAL A 61 3.63 1.63 2.35
C VAL A 61 3.44 3.11 2.09
N SER A 62 4.08 3.64 1.05
CA SER A 62 3.92 5.03 0.62
C SER A 62 3.16 5.14 -0.69
N LEU A 63 2.14 6.00 -0.74
CA LEU A 63 1.20 6.17 -1.85
C LEU A 63 0.86 7.65 -2.07
N HIS A 64 0.81 8.10 -3.32
CA HIS A 64 0.23 9.39 -3.71
C HIS A 64 -1.29 9.38 -3.88
N GLU A 65 -1.94 8.22 -3.73
CA GLU A 65 -3.40 8.07 -3.81
C GLU A 65 -4.01 7.54 -2.51
N GLY A 66 -5.23 7.98 -2.21
CA GLY A 66 -5.94 7.64 -0.98
C GLY A 66 -7.27 6.96 -1.22
N ARG A 67 -7.30 5.88 -2.02
CA ARG A 67 -8.53 5.09 -2.20
C ARG A 67 -8.96 4.48 -0.85
N ASN A 68 -10.26 4.27 -0.67
CA ASN A 68 -10.80 3.74 0.58
C ASN A 68 -10.09 2.42 0.96
N ARG A 69 -9.54 2.36 2.17
CA ARG A 69 -8.86 1.17 2.73
C ARG A 69 -7.78 0.56 1.81
N ILE A 70 -7.12 1.36 0.98
CA ILE A 70 -6.20 0.86 -0.06
C ILE A 70 -5.12 -0.05 0.49
N VAL A 71 -4.41 0.35 1.55
CA VAL A 71 -3.32 -0.46 2.16
C VAL A 71 -3.83 -1.81 2.66
N ARG A 72 -5.02 -1.84 3.28
CA ARG A 72 -5.64 -3.11 3.73
C ARG A 72 -6.09 -4.00 2.57
N ARG A 73 -6.44 -3.42 1.42
CA ARG A 73 -6.82 -4.19 0.22
C ARG A 73 -5.60 -4.72 -0.55
N MET A 74 -4.42 -4.16 -0.27
CA MET A 74 -3.17 -4.59 -0.90
C MET A 74 -2.52 -5.80 -0.23
N MET A 75 -2.78 -6.00 1.05
CA MET A 75 -2.25 -7.10 1.87
C MET A 75 -3.25 -8.25 1.91
#